data_AF-A0A6G3MFU0-F1
#
_entry.id   AF-A0A6G3MFU0-F1
#
_cell.length_a   1.000
_cell.length_b   1.000
_cell.length_c   1.000
_cell.angle_alpha   90.00
_cell.angle_beta   90.00
_cell.angle_gamma   90.00
#
_symmetry.space_group_name_H-M   'P 1'
#
loop_
_entity.id
_entity.type
_entity.pdbx_description
1 polymer ?
#
loop_
_entity_poly.entity_id
_entity_poly.type
_entity_poly.pdbx_seq_one_letter_code
_entity_poly.pdbx_strand_id
1 'polypeptide(L)'
;VSYTYLQEIVKSGYSRIPIYSNTRTNIVAMLHIKDLAFIDPDDMIPLVSVLNFYNHALIKVFHDTNLDIVFKEFKKGLAHLGIVIKIKYQEGLDPVYEAIGIVTLEDIIEEIIQAEISDETDIKSPYRDTSNLELSRNINKHHIRQFFDSSSSTIPEITPNMHLTICQFMSTGMDLILI
;
A
#
# COMPACT_ATOMS: atom_id res chain seq x y z
N VAL A 1 1.03 -9.04 14.79
CA VAL A 1 2.09 -8.76 13.81
C VAL A 1 3.21 -8.20 14.64
N SER A 2 4.41 -8.80 14.62
CA SER A 2 5.49 -8.28 15.47
C SER A 2 5.94 -6.90 15.00
N TYR A 3 6.44 -6.08 15.93
CA TYR A 3 7.02 -4.77 15.66
C TYR A 3 8.05 -4.78 14.52
N THR A 4 8.91 -5.80 14.47
CA THR A 4 9.94 -5.95 13.43
C THR A 4 9.33 -6.05 12.03
N TYR A 5 8.26 -6.83 11.88
CA TYR A 5 7.55 -6.99 10.60
C TYR A 5 6.83 -5.71 10.19
N LEU A 6 6.22 -4.99 11.13
CA LEU A 6 5.60 -3.69 10.84
C LEU A 6 6.66 -2.69 10.35
N GLN A 7 7.82 -2.65 10.98
CA GLN A 7 8.93 -1.81 10.53
C GLN A 7 9.41 -2.18 9.12
N GLU A 8 9.55 -3.47 8.80
CA GLU A 8 9.95 -3.92 7.45
C GLU A 8 8.92 -3.53 6.40
N ILE A 9 7.63 -3.74 6.68
CA ILE A 9 6.53 -3.37 5.80
C ILE A 9 6.55 -1.86 5.52
N VAL A 10 6.68 -1.04 6.57
CA VAL A 10 6.76 0.42 6.43
C VAL A 10 8.02 0.83 5.65
N LYS A 11 9.16 0.22 5.94
CA LYS A 11 10.44 0.51 5.26
C LYS A 11 10.39 0.20 3.76
N SER A 12 9.57 -0.76 3.35
CA SER A 12 9.39 -1.12 1.94
C SER A 12 8.77 0.01 1.11
N GLY A 13 7.98 0.90 1.75
CA GLY A 13 7.37 2.06 1.09
C GLY A 13 6.22 1.74 0.13
N TYR A 14 5.71 0.50 0.12
CA TYR A 14 4.61 0.09 -0.76
C TYR A 14 3.24 0.29 -0.12
N SER A 15 2.42 1.20 -0.62
CA SER A 15 1.07 1.45 -0.09
C SER A 15 0.14 0.22 -0.11
N ARG A 16 0.37 -0.71 -1.06
CA ARG A 16 -0.45 -1.91 -1.29
C ARG A 16 0.47 -3.12 -1.46
N ILE A 17 0.24 -4.17 -0.67
CA ILE A 17 1.11 -5.34 -0.62
C ILE A 17 0.27 -6.60 -0.84
N PRO A 18 0.48 -7.36 -1.93
CA PRO A 18 -0.19 -8.63 -2.15
C PRO A 18 0.33 -9.69 -1.17
N ILE A 19 -0.59 -10.38 -0.51
CA ILE A 19 -0.30 -11.45 0.44
C ILE A 19 -0.57 -12.79 -0.23
N TYR A 20 0.44 -13.65 -0.21
CA TYR A 20 0.37 -14.99 -0.79
C TYR A 20 0.29 -16.08 0.27
N SER A 21 -0.23 -17.24 -0.11
CA SER A 21 -0.29 -18.43 0.74
C SER A 21 0.43 -19.59 0.07
N ASN A 22 1.34 -20.23 0.80
CA ASN A 22 2.21 -21.33 0.37
C ASN A 22 3.19 -20.97 -0.76
N THR A 23 2.70 -20.55 -1.92
CA THR A 23 3.50 -20.19 -3.11
C THR A 23 3.32 -18.71 -3.45
N ARG A 24 4.38 -18.07 -3.96
CA ARG A 24 4.32 -16.66 -4.41
C ARG A 24 3.31 -16.41 -5.53
N THR A 25 2.95 -17.45 -6.26
CA THR A 25 1.99 -17.41 -7.35
C THR A 25 0.54 -17.45 -6.86
N ASN A 26 0.32 -17.83 -5.60
CA ASN A 26 -1.01 -17.94 -5.01
C ASN A 26 -1.30 -16.72 -4.13
N ILE A 27 -1.70 -15.61 -4.75
CA ILE A 27 -2.11 -14.39 -4.04
C ILE A 27 -3.53 -14.56 -3.50
N VAL A 28 -3.69 -14.43 -2.18
CA VAL A 28 -4.95 -14.64 -1.46
C VAL A 28 -5.61 -13.33 -1.08
N ALA A 29 -4.82 -12.32 -0.69
CA ALA A 29 -5.36 -11.07 -0.17
C ALA A 29 -4.48 -9.87 -0.52
N MET A 30 -5.02 -8.66 -0.30
CA MET A 30 -4.31 -7.39 -0.42
C MET A 30 -4.23 -6.72 0.96
N LEU A 31 -3.04 -6.28 1.34
CA LEU A 31 -2.82 -5.48 2.54
C LEU A 31 -2.60 -4.02 2.16
N HIS A 32 -3.33 -3.09 2.77
CA HIS A 32 -3.00 -1.67 2.68
C HIS A 32 -2.21 -1.25 3.92
N ILE A 33 -1.12 -0.50 3.74
CA ILE A 33 -0.30 -0.04 4.88
C ILE A 33 -1.12 0.79 5.86
N LYS A 34 -2.08 1.59 5.38
CA LYS A 34 -2.95 2.41 6.23
C LYS A 34 -3.77 1.59 7.23
N ASP A 35 -4.06 0.32 6.94
CA ASP A 35 -4.82 -0.56 7.82
C ASP A 35 -4.03 -0.92 9.08
N LEU A 36 -2.69 -0.87 8.97
CA LEU A 36 -1.76 -1.14 10.05
C LEU A 36 -1.58 0.07 10.98
N ALA A 37 -2.09 1.25 10.61
CA ALA A 37 -1.90 2.49 11.38
C ALA A 37 -2.55 2.44 12.77
N PHE A 38 -3.63 1.65 12.91
CA PHE A 38 -4.35 1.49 14.17
C PHE A 38 -4.03 0.19 14.90
N ILE A 39 -3.02 -0.56 14.41
CA ILE A 39 -2.64 -1.83 15.01
C ILE A 39 -1.51 -1.58 15.99
N ASP A 40 -1.77 -1.88 17.25
CA ASP A 40 -0.71 -1.90 18.24
C ASP A 40 0.20 -3.13 18.01
N PRO A 41 1.52 -2.95 17.83
CA PRO A 41 2.46 -4.07 17.79
C PRO A 41 2.39 -4.97 19.04
N ASP A 42 2.05 -4.41 20.21
CA ASP A 42 2.01 -5.14 21.47
C ASP A 42 0.86 -6.15 21.55
N ASP A 43 -0.24 -5.91 20.83
CA ASP A 43 -1.39 -6.81 20.77
C ASP A 43 -1.10 -8.11 20.01
N MET A 44 0.03 -8.18 19.27
CA MET A 44 0.48 -9.37 18.53
C MET A 44 -0.59 -9.97 17.58
N ILE A 45 -1.53 -9.14 17.10
CA ILE A 45 -2.68 -9.55 16.27
C ILE A 45 -2.22 -10.29 15.00
N PRO A 46 -2.68 -11.53 14.71
CA PRO A 46 -2.30 -12.23 13.49
C PRO A 46 -2.67 -11.43 12.23
N LEU A 47 -1.78 -11.41 11.22
CA LEU A 47 -2.03 -10.69 9.96
C LEU A 47 -3.31 -11.17 9.28
N VAL A 48 -3.62 -12.47 9.38
CA VAL A 48 -4.85 -13.06 8.83
C VAL A 48 -6.11 -12.38 9.39
N SER A 49 -6.13 -12.01 10.67
CA SER A 49 -7.26 -11.31 11.29
C SER A 49 -7.45 -9.92 10.68
N VAL A 50 -6.36 -9.22 10.42
CA VAL A 50 -6.37 -7.89 9.78
C VAL A 50 -6.91 -7.99 8.36
N LEU A 51 -6.41 -8.96 7.58
CA LEU A 51 -6.83 -9.20 6.21
C LEU A 51 -8.32 -9.55 6.12
N ASN A 52 -8.80 -10.40 7.04
CA ASN A 52 -10.21 -10.78 7.10
C ASN A 52 -11.11 -9.61 7.54
N PHE A 53 -10.61 -8.73 8.41
CA PHE A 53 -11.36 -7.58 8.90
C PHE A 53 -11.58 -6.52 7.80
N TYR A 54 -10.52 -6.14 7.10
CA TYR A 54 -10.61 -5.11 6.05
C TYR A 54 -11.09 -5.66 4.71
N ASN A 55 -10.75 -6.92 4.40
CA ASN A 55 -11.17 -7.66 3.20
C ASN A 55 -11.11 -6.82 1.91
N HIS A 56 -9.96 -6.19 1.65
CA HIS A 56 -9.78 -5.36 0.45
C HIS A 56 -10.02 -6.17 -0.82
N ALA A 57 -10.74 -5.55 -1.76
CA ALA A 57 -11.05 -6.17 -3.03
C ALA A 57 -9.76 -6.54 -3.78
N LEU A 58 -9.63 -7.82 -4.11
CA LEU A 58 -8.53 -8.33 -4.90
C LEU A 58 -8.97 -8.44 -6.36
N ILE A 59 -8.59 -7.45 -7.18
CA ILE A 59 -8.87 -7.49 -8.63
C ILE A 59 -7.93 -8.48 -9.28
N LYS A 60 -8.50 -9.51 -9.93
CA LYS A 60 -7.76 -10.48 -10.75
C LYS A 60 -8.02 -10.16 -12.21
N VAL A 61 -6.94 -10.06 -12.99
CA VAL A 61 -6.97 -9.71 -14.41
C VAL A 61 -6.29 -10.83 -15.17
N PHE A 62 -6.87 -11.31 -16.27
CA PHE A 62 -6.19 -12.31 -17.08
C PHE A 62 -5.07 -11.68 -17.92
N HIS A 63 -4.00 -12.44 -18.16
CA HIS A 63 -2.86 -11.97 -18.93
C HIS A 63 -3.18 -11.59 -20.40
N ASP A 64 -4.31 -12.06 -20.92
CA ASP A 64 -4.82 -11.78 -22.27
C ASP A 64 -5.91 -10.70 -22.29
N THR A 65 -6.22 -10.09 -21.15
CA THR A 65 -7.21 -9.00 -21.07
C THR A 65 -6.62 -7.69 -21.59
N ASN A 66 -7.38 -6.98 -22.42
CA ASN A 66 -6.97 -5.68 -22.94
C ASN A 66 -6.91 -4.61 -21.84
N LEU A 67 -5.96 -3.69 -21.98
CA LEU A 67 -5.71 -2.62 -21.02
C LEU A 67 -6.92 -1.67 -20.83
N ASP A 68 -7.72 -1.47 -21.86
CA ASP A 68 -8.90 -0.61 -21.81
C ASP A 68 -9.98 -1.16 -20.86
N ILE A 69 -10.11 -2.48 -20.78
CA ILE A 69 -11.02 -3.16 -19.85
C ILE A 69 -10.50 -2.99 -18.42
N VAL A 70 -9.20 -3.23 -18.21
CA VAL A 70 -8.56 -3.07 -16.90
C VAL A 70 -8.67 -1.63 -16.41
N PHE A 71 -8.42 -0.67 -17.29
CA PHE A 71 -8.55 0.76 -17.01
C PHE A 71 -9.97 1.14 -16.61
N LYS A 72 -10.99 0.61 -17.31
CA LYS A 72 -12.40 0.85 -16.95
C LYS A 72 -12.73 0.28 -15.57
N GLU A 73 -12.19 -0.88 -15.20
CA GLU A 73 -12.36 -1.45 -13.85
C GLU A 73 -11.69 -0.56 -12.78
N PHE A 74 -10.45 -0.12 -13.01
CA PHE A 74 -9.77 0.77 -12.07
C PHE A 74 -10.45 2.13 -11.94
N LYS A 75 -11.02 2.66 -13.02
CA LYS A 75 -11.81 3.91 -13.00
C LYS A 75 -13.09 3.83 -12.15
N LYS A 76 -13.62 2.65 -11.86
CA LYS A 76 -14.75 2.50 -10.93
C LYS A 76 -14.34 2.80 -9.48
N GLY A 77 -13.05 2.90 -9.18
CA GLY A 77 -12.52 3.30 -7.87
C GLY A 77 -12.46 2.19 -6.83
N LEU A 78 -12.67 0.93 -7.21
CA LEU A 78 -12.66 -0.21 -6.27
C LEU A 78 -11.25 -0.59 -5.84
N ALA A 79 -10.30 -0.64 -6.78
CA ALA A 79 -8.87 -0.78 -6.49
C ALA A 79 -8.04 -0.24 -7.66
N HIS A 80 -6.80 0.17 -7.36
CA HIS A 80 -5.84 0.69 -8.35
C HIS A 80 -4.67 -0.27 -8.60
N LEU A 81 -4.70 -1.47 -8.00
CA LEU A 81 -3.71 -2.53 -8.19
C LEU A 81 -4.46 -3.82 -8.49
N GLY A 82 -4.11 -4.46 -9.60
CA GLY A 82 -4.65 -5.73 -10.05
C GLY A 82 -3.56 -6.80 -10.10
N ILE A 83 -3.95 -8.05 -9.84
CA ILE A 83 -3.08 -9.22 -9.97
C ILE A 83 -3.30 -9.83 -11.34
N VAL A 84 -2.23 -9.92 -12.13
CA VAL A 84 -2.26 -10.56 -13.45
C VAL A 84 -2.13 -12.07 -13.26
N ILE A 85 -3.12 -12.81 -13.74
CA ILE A 85 -3.23 -14.26 -13.57
C ILE A 85 -3.24 -15.00 -14.92
N LYS A 86 -2.71 -16.22 -14.89
CA LYS A 86 -2.80 -17.20 -15.97
C LYS A 86 -3.48 -18.45 -15.50
N ILE A 87 -4.32 -19.00 -16.37
CA ILE A 87 -4.96 -20.28 -16.13
C ILE A 87 -4.00 -21.38 -16.58
N LYS A 88 -3.69 -22.29 -15.66
CA LYS A 88 -2.95 -23.51 -15.93
C LYS A 88 -3.91 -24.68 -15.90
N TYR A 89 -4.08 -25.32 -17.04
CA TYR A 89 -4.85 -26.55 -17.17
C TYR A 89 -3.93 -27.74 -16.90
N GLN A 90 -4.37 -28.66 -16.04
CA GLN A 90 -3.71 -29.94 -15.80
C GLN A 90 -4.73 -31.05 -16.07
N GLU A 91 -4.29 -32.14 -16.70
CA GLU A 91 -5.19 -33.24 -17.04
C GLU A 91 -5.77 -33.89 -15.78
N GLY A 92 -7.10 -33.95 -15.71
CA GLY A 92 -7.83 -34.56 -14.58
C GLY A 92 -7.95 -33.68 -13.32
N LEU A 93 -7.57 -32.40 -13.38
CA LEU A 93 -7.67 -31.46 -12.27
C LEU A 93 -8.37 -30.17 -12.69
N ASP A 94 -8.94 -29.46 -11.73
CA ASP A 94 -9.54 -28.15 -11.94
C ASP A 94 -8.48 -27.11 -12.40
N PRO A 95 -8.87 -26.13 -13.23
CA PRO A 95 -7.96 -25.08 -13.67
C PRO A 95 -7.40 -24.30 -12.48
N VAL A 96 -6.07 -24.19 -12.42
CA VAL A 96 -5.37 -23.46 -11.36
C VAL A 96 -5.02 -22.07 -11.87
N TYR A 97 -5.36 -21.04 -11.10
CA TYR A 97 -4.99 -19.66 -11.38
C TYR A 97 -3.61 -19.35 -10.77
N GLU A 98 -2.66 -18.97 -11.61
CA GLU A 98 -1.29 -18.65 -11.23
C GLU A 98 -1.03 -17.16 -11.45
N ALA A 99 -0.66 -16.43 -10.40
CA ALA A 99 -0.26 -15.03 -10.54
C ALA A 99 1.09 -14.94 -11.26
N ILE A 100 1.13 -14.18 -12.36
CA ILE A 100 2.35 -13.90 -13.14
C ILE A 100 2.96 -12.56 -12.74
N GLY A 101 2.11 -11.61 -12.34
CA GLY A 101 2.56 -10.25 -12.03
C GLY A 101 1.46 -9.39 -11.44
N ILE A 102 1.75 -8.08 -11.36
CA ILE A 102 0.83 -7.05 -10.90
C ILE A 102 0.73 -5.96 -11.96
N VAL A 103 -0.37 -5.22 -11.96
CA VAL A 103 -0.58 -4.04 -12.80
C VAL A 103 -1.20 -2.95 -11.94
N THR A 104 -0.71 -1.72 -12.06
CA THR A 104 -1.26 -0.57 -11.36
C THR A 104 -1.93 0.40 -12.32
N LEU A 105 -2.83 1.24 -11.80
CA LEU A 105 -3.42 2.32 -12.59
C LEU A 105 -2.37 3.30 -13.11
N GLU A 106 -1.30 3.53 -12.35
CA GLU A 106 -0.16 4.36 -12.74
C GLU A 106 0.49 3.83 -14.02
N ASP A 107 0.88 2.54 -14.05
CA ASP A 107 1.48 1.90 -15.22
C ASP A 107 0.58 2.01 -16.47
N ILE A 108 -0.74 1.87 -16.29
CA ILE A 108 -1.70 1.99 -17.39
C ILE A 108 -1.70 3.40 -17.98
N ILE A 109 -1.69 4.43 -17.13
CA ILE A 109 -1.72 5.81 -17.59
C ILE A 109 -0.37 6.18 -18.21
N GLU A 110 0.76 5.71 -17.67
CA GLU A 110 2.09 5.89 -18.25
C GLU A 110 2.16 5.34 -19.68
N GLU A 111 1.62 4.14 -19.92
CA GLU A 111 1.59 3.55 -21.27
C GLU A 111 0.72 4.37 -22.24
N ILE A 112 -0.41 4.92 -21.77
CA ILE A 112 -1.30 5.76 -22.58
C ILE A 112 -0.66 7.12 -22.92
N ILE A 113 0.00 7.75 -21.94
CA ILE A 113 0.59 9.09 -22.09
C ILE A 113 1.99 9.00 -22.74
N GLN A 114 2.60 7.81 -22.77
CA GLN A 114 3.97 7.57 -23.23
C GLN A 114 4.99 8.47 -22.50
N ALA A 115 4.71 8.75 -21.23
CA ALA A 115 5.57 9.55 -20.37
C ALA A 115 5.52 8.98 -18.95
N GLU A 116 6.67 9.03 -18.24
CA GLU A 116 6.71 8.66 -16.83
C GLU A 116 5.85 9.62 -16.02
N ILE A 117 4.99 9.05 -15.17
CA ILE A 117 4.20 9.82 -14.20
C ILE A 117 4.97 9.74 -12.89
N SER A 118 5.67 10.83 -12.58
CA SER A 118 6.30 10.97 -11.27
C SER A 118 5.20 11.15 -10.21
N ASP A 119 5.02 10.15 -9.34
CA ASP A 119 4.16 10.30 -8.18
C ASP A 119 4.78 11.31 -7.20
N GLU A 120 3.96 11.93 -6.36
CA GLU A 120 4.40 12.92 -5.36
C GLU A 120 5.49 12.36 -4.42
N THR A 121 5.58 11.03 -4.32
CA THR A 121 6.54 10.31 -3.48
C THR A 121 7.83 9.88 -4.19
N ASP A 122 7.94 10.08 -5.52
CA ASP A 122 9.09 9.64 -6.30
C ASP A 122 10.30 10.59 -6.18
N ILE A 123 11.41 10.08 -5.63
CA ILE A 123 12.68 10.78 -5.65
C ILE A 123 13.33 10.55 -7.02
N LYS A 124 13.47 11.60 -7.81
CA LYS A 124 14.13 11.55 -9.13
C LYS A 124 15.64 11.31 -8.95
N SER A 125 16.09 10.08 -9.18
CA SER A 125 17.50 9.81 -9.49
C SER A 125 17.73 10.07 -10.98
N PRO A 126 18.76 10.85 -11.39
CA PRO A 126 19.06 11.12 -12.79
C PRO A 126 19.68 9.94 -13.55
N TYR A 127 19.74 8.75 -12.95
CA TYR A 127 20.25 7.53 -13.58
C TYR A 127 19.29 6.38 -13.28
N ARG A 128 18.44 6.02 -14.24
CA ARG A 128 17.58 4.84 -14.21
C ARG A 128 17.91 3.95 -15.40
N ASP A 129 18.99 3.18 -15.26
CA ASP A 129 19.09 1.87 -15.92
C ASP A 129 18.22 0.88 -15.13
N THR A 130 17.46 0.08 -15.86
CA THR A 130 16.35 -0.80 -15.43
C THR A 130 16.77 -2.00 -14.56
N SER A 131 17.82 -1.90 -13.76
CA SER A 131 18.40 -3.06 -13.07
C SER A 131 18.76 -2.81 -11.61
N ASN A 132 17.97 -2.06 -10.84
CA ASN A 132 17.98 -2.09 -9.36
C ASN A 132 16.76 -1.35 -8.77
N LEU A 133 15.70 -2.09 -8.46
CA LEU A 133 14.44 -1.60 -7.87
C LEU A 133 14.53 -1.24 -6.37
N GLU A 134 15.70 -0.83 -5.86
CA GLU A 134 16.00 -0.78 -4.41
C GLU A 134 16.19 0.62 -3.82
N LEU A 135 16.22 1.69 -4.61
CA LEU A 135 16.47 3.04 -4.06
C LEU A 135 15.54 4.10 -4.65
N SER A 136 14.40 4.31 -4.01
CA SER A 136 13.82 5.65 -3.75
C SER A 136 12.37 5.57 -3.30
N ARG A 137 12.13 5.39 -1.99
CA ARG A 137 10.85 5.76 -1.34
C ARG A 137 11.11 6.26 0.09
N ASN A 138 12.05 7.20 0.22
CA ASN A 138 12.54 7.69 1.51
C ASN A 138 11.60 8.72 2.17
N ILE A 139 10.54 9.17 1.50
CA ILE A 139 9.68 10.26 1.99
C ILE A 139 8.64 9.75 3.00
N ASN A 140 8.10 8.53 2.84
CA ASN A 140 7.19 7.93 3.83
C ASN A 140 7.88 7.42 5.10
N LYS A 141 9.21 7.31 5.12
CA LYS A 141 9.94 6.85 6.30
C LYS A 141 9.89 7.85 7.45
N HIS A 142 9.88 9.15 7.18
CA HIS A 142 9.96 10.15 8.26
C HIS A 142 8.67 10.30 9.06
N HIS A 143 7.51 10.38 8.40
CA HIS A 143 6.23 10.48 9.12
C HIS A 143 5.89 9.18 9.84
N ILE A 144 6.09 8.02 9.20
CA ILE A 144 5.68 6.75 9.79
C ILE A 144 6.65 6.30 10.91
N ARG A 145 7.96 6.57 10.77
CA ARG A 145 8.93 6.27 11.85
C ARG A 145 8.63 7.03 13.13
N GLN A 146 8.13 8.26 13.05
CA GLN A 146 7.73 9.03 14.24
C GLN A 146 6.60 8.36 15.03
N PHE A 147 5.69 7.63 14.37
CA PHE A 147 4.64 6.85 15.05
C PHE A 147 5.19 5.57 15.70
N PHE A 148 6.12 4.87 15.05
CA PHE A 148 6.65 3.59 15.53
C PHE A 148 7.85 3.69 16.51
N ASP A 149 8.52 4.85 16.64
CA ASP A 149 9.63 5.07 17.59
C ASP A 149 9.15 5.43 19.02
N SER A 150 7.87 5.20 19.35
CA SER A 150 7.25 5.52 20.65
C SER A 150 7.77 4.69 21.85
N SER A 151 8.80 3.88 21.68
CA SER A 151 9.44 3.11 22.77
C SER A 151 10.39 3.93 23.66
N SER A 152 10.44 5.26 23.49
CA SER A 152 10.97 6.17 24.49
C SER A 152 9.86 7.06 25.04
N SER A 153 9.57 6.91 26.33
CA SER A 153 8.63 7.74 27.11
C SER A 153 9.18 9.17 27.24
N THR A 154 9.33 9.88 26.13
CA THR A 154 9.64 11.30 26.13
C THR A 154 8.34 12.04 25.84
N ILE A 155 7.93 12.88 26.80
CA ILE A 155 6.84 13.82 26.63
C ILE A 155 7.17 14.61 25.35
N PRO A 156 6.31 14.64 24.32
CA PRO A 156 6.64 15.33 23.08
C PRO A 156 6.83 16.82 23.39
N GLU A 157 8.04 17.34 23.18
CA GLU A 157 8.32 18.77 23.31
C GLU A 157 7.59 19.53 22.20
N ILE A 158 6.47 20.15 22.56
CA ILE A 158 5.67 20.95 21.63
C ILE A 158 6.44 22.25 21.34
N THR A 159 6.91 22.41 20.11
CA THR A 159 7.54 23.66 19.68
C THR A 159 6.52 24.81 19.69
N PRO A 160 6.97 26.07 19.89
CA PRO A 160 6.07 27.23 19.92
C PRO A 160 5.19 27.36 18.67
N ASN A 161 5.74 26.97 17.51
CA ASN A 161 4.99 26.96 16.24
C ASN A 161 3.90 25.88 16.22
N MET A 162 4.16 24.69 16.78
CA MET A 162 3.12 23.67 16.94
C MET A 162 2.02 24.15 17.90
N HIS A 163 2.39 24.83 18.99
CA HIS A 163 1.41 25.39 19.92
C HIS A 163 0.50 26.42 19.23
N LEU A 164 1.10 27.33 18.44
CA LEU A 164 0.34 28.33 17.69
C LEU A 164 -0.59 27.69 16.65
N THR A 165 -0.10 26.70 15.91
CA THR A 165 -0.90 25.95 14.92
C THR A 165 -2.06 25.21 15.57
N ILE A 166 -1.83 24.54 16.71
CA ILE A 166 -2.89 23.85 17.46
C ILE A 166 -3.92 24.86 17.97
N CYS A 167 -3.49 25.99 18.55
CA CYS A 167 -4.40 27.03 19.03
C CYS A 167 -5.22 27.65 17.89
N GLN A 168 -4.61 27.92 16.73
CA GLN A 168 -5.32 28.40 15.55
C GLN A 168 -6.34 27.37 15.06
N PHE A 169 -5.94 26.10 14.95
CA PHE A 169 -6.82 25.03 14.53
C PHE A 169 -8.01 24.83 15.48
N MET A 170 -7.77 24.80 16.79
CA MET A 170 -8.82 24.70 17.81
C MET A 170 -9.76 25.92 17.77
N SER A 171 -9.22 27.11 17.51
CA SER A 171 -10.01 28.35 17.42
C SER A 171 -10.85 28.43 16.14
N THR A 172 -10.45 27.76 15.06
CA THR A 172 -11.19 27.75 13.78
C THR A 172 -12.05 26.51 13.58
N GLY A 173 -11.78 25.42 14.33
CA GLY A 173 -12.34 24.09 14.07
C GLY A 173 -13.34 23.58 15.11
N MET A 174 -13.61 24.33 16.19
CA MET A 174 -14.58 23.95 17.23
C MET A 174 -15.91 24.71 17.13
N ASP A 175 -16.33 25.08 15.92
CA ASP A 175 -17.75 25.31 15.65
C ASP A 175 -18.38 24.00 15.20
N LEU A 176 -19.20 23.42 16.08
CA LEU A 176 -19.97 22.16 15.97
C LEU A 176 -19.20 20.84 16.14
N ILE A 177 -19.20 20.32 17.38
CA ILE A 177 -19.99 19.13 17.76
C ILE A 177 -20.30 19.31 19.26
N LEU A 178 -21.50 19.80 19.54
CA LEU A 178 -22.15 19.66 20.84
C LEU A 178 -23.36 18.75 20.58
N ILE A 179 -23.23 17.48 20.98
CA ILE A 179 -24.37 16.59 21.26
C ILE A 179 -24.16 16.11 22.69
#